data_AF-A0A9D9QAR3-F1
#
_entry.id   AF-A0A9D9QAR3-F1
#
_cell.length_a   1.000
_cell.length_b   1.000
_cell.length_c   1.000
_cell.angle_alpha   90.00
_cell.angle_beta   90.00
_cell.angle_gamma   90.00
#
_symmetry.space_group_name_H-M   'P 1'
#
loop_
_entity.id
_entity.type
_entity.pdbx_description
1 polymer ?
#
loop_
_entity_poly.entity_id
_entity_poly.type
_entity_poly.pdbx_seq_one_letter_code
_entity_poly.pdbx_strand_id
1 'polypeptide(L)'
;FYGNLKAKRKLIEEVQAYAVSEDEAANSEALRSFNERWRAIGHVPFKEKDAVNEAYRAAIKETFPLNPSRRPQGGRPQRGPRTEKDILMDKYRQLQQDVTTYENNIGFFAASKNSEPLIKQMQERIEQAKAELRELEQTIRQAEEGAE
;
A
#
# COMPACT_ATOMS: atom_id res chain seq x y z
N PHE A 1 -2.88 3.06 -19.27
CA PHE A 1 -3.01 4.17 -18.30
C PHE A 1 -4.42 4.75 -18.20
N TYR A 2 -5.01 5.30 -19.27
CA TYR A 2 -6.36 5.88 -19.21
C TYR A 2 -7.50 4.85 -19.10
N GLY A 3 -7.32 3.62 -19.60
CA GLY A 3 -8.31 2.54 -19.44
C GLY A 3 -8.57 2.17 -17.98
N ASN A 4 -7.51 2.11 -17.16
CA ASN A 4 -7.61 1.78 -15.74
C ASN A 4 -8.34 2.87 -14.95
N LEU A 5 -8.13 4.14 -15.32
CA LEU A 5 -8.84 5.27 -14.70
C LEU A 5 -10.35 5.18 -14.94
N LYS A 6 -10.76 4.90 -16.18
CA LYS A 6 -12.17 4.71 -16.54
C LYS A 6 -12.77 3.49 -15.82
N ALA A 7 -12.03 2.38 -15.74
CA ALA A 7 -12.47 1.18 -15.04
C ALA A 7 -12.64 1.41 -13.53
N LYS A 8 -11.71 2.14 -12.89
CA LYS A 8 -11.82 2.49 -11.47
C LYS A 8 -13.00 3.42 -11.19
N ARG A 9 -13.20 4.44 -12.02
CA ARG A 9 -14.37 5.34 -11.91
C ARG A 9 -15.68 4.57 -12.07
N LYS A 10 -15.77 3.68 -13.06
CA LYS A 10 -16.93 2.81 -13.25
C LYS A 10 -17.19 1.91 -12.03
N LEU A 11 -16.13 1.36 -11.42
CA LEU A 11 -16.26 0.57 -10.20
C LEU A 11 -16.81 1.39 -9.02
N ILE A 12 -16.39 2.66 -8.90
CA ILE A 12 -16.92 3.57 -7.87
C ILE A 12 -18.43 3.79 -8.07
N GLU A 13 -18.85 4.03 -9.31
CA GLU A 13 -20.28 4.16 -9.65
C GLU A 13 -21.05 2.86 -9.34
N GLU A 14 -20.49 1.69 -9.65
CA GLU A 14 -21.08 0.38 -9.31
C GLU A 14 -21.22 0.21 -7.79
N VAL A 15 -20.25 0.66 -6.99
CA VAL A 15 -20.31 0.62 -5.52
C VAL A 15 -21.36 1.58 -4.98
N GLN A 16 -21.46 2.79 -5.53
CA GLN A 16 -22.47 3.77 -5.11
C GLN A 16 -23.89 3.33 -5.49
N ALA A 17 -24.04 2.62 -6.60
CA ALA A 17 -25.31 2.05 -7.05
C ALA A 17 -25.66 0.73 -6.34
N TYR A 18 -24.74 0.13 -5.60
CA TYR A 18 -24.99 -1.12 -4.89
C TYR A 18 -25.93 -0.86 -3.70
N ALA A 19 -27.12 -1.46 -3.75
CA ALA A 19 -28.06 -1.44 -2.63
C ALA A 19 -27.63 -2.47 -1.58
N VAL A 20 -27.29 -1.98 -0.39
CA VAL A 20 -26.95 -2.85 0.75
C VAL A 20 -28.20 -3.56 1.23
N SER A 21 -28.14 -4.88 1.24
CA SER A 21 -29.21 -5.74 1.73
C SER A 21 -29.17 -5.86 3.25
N GLU A 22 -30.22 -6.38 3.87
CA GLU A 22 -30.21 -6.70 5.32
C GLU A 22 -29.25 -7.86 5.66
N ASP A 23 -28.80 -8.62 4.66
CA ASP A 23 -27.85 -9.71 4.81
C ASP A 23 -26.39 -9.20 4.87
N GLU A 24 -25.85 -9.14 6.09
CA GLU A 24 -24.48 -8.71 6.37
C GLU A 24 -23.41 -9.59 5.68
N ALA A 25 -23.69 -10.89 5.49
CA ALA A 25 -22.75 -11.80 4.84
C ALA A 25 -22.64 -11.50 3.34
N ALA A 26 -23.79 -11.29 2.69
CA ALA A 26 -23.85 -10.88 1.29
C ALA A 26 -23.15 -9.53 1.06
N ASN A 27 -23.35 -8.56 1.96
CA ASN A 27 -22.68 -7.26 1.88
C ASN A 27 -21.16 -7.37 2.05
N SER A 28 -20.71 -8.22 2.97
CA SER A 28 -19.28 -8.46 3.20
C SER A 28 -18.60 -9.12 2.01
N GLU A 29 -19.28 -10.05 1.35
CA GLU A 29 -18.81 -10.71 0.13
C GLU A 29 -18.77 -9.73 -1.05
N ALA A 30 -19.81 -8.91 -1.22
CA ALA A 30 -19.82 -7.85 -2.24
C ALA A 30 -18.68 -6.86 -2.04
N LEU A 31 -18.46 -6.40 -0.80
CA LEU A 31 -17.35 -5.52 -0.43
C LEU A 31 -15.99 -6.15 -0.77
N ARG A 32 -15.82 -7.45 -0.50
CA ARG A 32 -14.59 -8.18 -0.83
C ARG A 32 -14.38 -8.23 -2.35
N SER A 33 -15.41 -8.57 -3.10
CA SER A 33 -15.40 -8.61 -4.57
C SER A 33 -15.05 -7.24 -5.18
N PHE A 34 -15.64 -6.15 -4.68
CA PHE A 34 -15.29 -4.79 -5.12
C PHE A 34 -13.82 -4.47 -4.85
N ASN A 35 -13.29 -4.82 -3.68
CA ASN A 35 -11.87 -4.60 -3.36
C ASN A 35 -10.93 -5.42 -4.25
N GLU A 36 -11.28 -6.66 -4.56
CA GLU A 36 -10.50 -7.49 -5.48
C GLU A 36 -10.48 -6.91 -6.89
N ARG A 37 -11.65 -6.52 -7.42
CA ARG A 37 -11.76 -5.83 -8.71
C ARG A 37 -10.96 -4.52 -8.73
N TRP A 38 -11.02 -3.74 -7.65
CA TRP A 38 -10.25 -2.50 -7.51
C TRP A 38 -8.73 -2.72 -7.61
N ARG A 39 -8.23 -3.79 -6.97
CA ARG A 39 -6.81 -4.17 -7.02
C ARG A 39 -6.44 -4.74 -8.39
N ALA A 40 -7.32 -5.53 -9.00
CA ALA A 40 -7.11 -6.15 -10.31
C ALA A 40 -7.00 -5.13 -11.46
N ILE A 41 -7.71 -3.99 -11.40
CA ILE A 41 -7.63 -2.92 -12.41
C ILE A 41 -6.20 -2.31 -12.49
N GLY A 42 -5.42 -2.39 -11.40
CA GLY A 42 -4.05 -1.90 -11.37
C GLY A 42 -3.93 -0.38 -11.17
N HIS A 43 -2.82 0.19 -11.63
CA HIS A 43 -2.47 1.58 -11.34
C HIS A 43 -3.17 2.59 -12.27
N VAL A 44 -3.52 3.76 -11.72
CA VAL A 44 -4.03 4.93 -12.44
C VAL A 44 -2.96 6.04 -12.47
N PRO A 45 -3.04 7.02 -13.40
CA PRO A 45 -2.08 8.11 -13.47
C PRO A 45 -1.93 8.85 -12.13
N PHE A 46 -0.69 9.19 -11.76
CA PHE A 46 -0.35 9.76 -10.46
C PHE A 46 -1.21 10.99 -10.09
N LYS A 47 -1.46 11.88 -11.06
CA LYS A 47 -2.31 13.07 -10.87
C LYS A 47 -3.73 12.77 -10.40
N GLU A 48 -4.28 11.64 -10.81
CA GLU A 48 -5.67 11.24 -10.55
C GLU A 48 -5.78 10.16 -9.46
N LYS A 49 -4.65 9.54 -9.09
CA LYS A 49 -4.62 8.39 -8.17
C LYS A 49 -5.24 8.75 -6.82
N ASP A 50 -4.85 9.88 -6.25
CA ASP A 50 -5.31 10.29 -4.94
C ASP A 50 -6.81 10.62 -4.96
N ALA A 51 -7.27 11.40 -5.94
CA ALA A 51 -8.70 11.71 -6.11
C ALA A 51 -9.56 10.45 -6.31
N VAL A 52 -9.11 9.51 -7.14
CA VAL A 52 -9.82 8.26 -7.44
C VAL A 52 -9.84 7.33 -6.22
N ASN A 53 -8.73 7.22 -5.50
CA ASN A 53 -8.67 6.45 -4.26
C ASN A 53 -9.57 7.04 -3.18
N GLU A 54 -9.60 8.36 -3.05
CA GLU A 54 -10.48 9.04 -2.09
C GLU A 54 -11.96 8.82 -2.42
N ALA A 55 -12.35 9.00 -3.69
CA ALA A 55 -13.71 8.76 -4.15
C ALA A 55 -14.17 7.32 -3.90
N TYR A 56 -13.31 6.32 -4.14
CA TYR A 56 -13.63 4.93 -3.84
C TYR A 56 -13.79 4.66 -2.34
N ARG A 57 -12.92 5.22 -1.50
CA ARG A 57 -13.04 5.06 -0.04
C ARG A 57 -14.31 5.73 0.48
N ALA A 58 -14.67 6.89 -0.06
CA ALA A 58 -15.90 7.59 0.27
C ALA A 58 -17.13 6.75 -0.13
N ALA A 59 -17.18 6.27 -1.39
CA ALA A 59 -18.26 5.41 -1.88
C ALA A 59 -18.43 4.16 -1.02
N ILE A 60 -17.34 3.45 -0.71
CA ILE A 60 -17.39 2.26 0.14
C ILE A 60 -17.90 2.61 1.56
N LYS A 61 -17.50 3.75 2.12
CA LYS A 61 -17.94 4.18 3.46
C LYS A 61 -19.42 4.56 3.48
N GLU A 62 -19.93 5.18 2.42
CA GLU A 62 -21.34 5.55 2.30
C GLU A 62 -22.22 4.34 2.03
N THR A 63 -21.82 3.48 1.09
CA THR A 63 -22.55 2.26 0.76
C THR A 63 -22.50 1.27 1.92
N PHE A 64 -21.32 0.98 2.47
CA PHE A 64 -21.11 0.02 3.55
C PHE A 64 -20.73 0.76 4.85
N PRO A 65 -21.68 1.43 5.51
CA PRO A 65 -21.40 2.12 6.76
C PRO A 65 -20.98 1.08 7.80
N LEU A 66 -19.70 1.11 8.17
CA LEU A 66 -19.20 0.27 9.24
C LEU A 66 -19.92 0.69 10.52
N ASN A 67 -20.82 -0.16 11.02
CA ASN A 67 -21.51 0.09 12.28
C ASN A 67 -20.46 0.33 13.38
N PRO A 68 -20.36 1.54 13.96
CA PRO A 68 -19.30 1.87 14.91
C PRO A 68 -19.35 1.00 16.17
N SER A 69 -20.51 0.42 16.50
CA SER A 69 -20.67 -0.56 17.59
C SER A 69 -20.11 -1.95 17.28
N ARG A 70 -19.75 -2.22 16.03
CA ARG A 70 -19.11 -3.48 15.57
C ARG A 70 -17.75 -3.24 14.94
N ARG A 71 -17.05 -2.17 15.32
CA ARG A 71 -15.59 -2.29 15.31
C ARG A 71 -15.27 -3.44 16.25
N PRO A 72 -14.63 -4.54 15.83
CA PRO A 72 -13.87 -5.27 16.80
C PRO A 72 -12.99 -4.21 17.44
N GLN A 73 -13.13 -4.05 18.75
CA GLN A 73 -12.11 -3.40 19.56
C GLN A 73 -10.87 -4.33 19.57
N GLY A 74 -10.46 -4.83 18.40
CA GLY A 74 -9.06 -4.97 18.08
C GLY A 74 -8.54 -3.55 18.13
N GLY A 75 -8.18 -3.12 19.34
CA GLY A 75 -7.22 -2.06 19.49
C GLY A 75 -6.15 -2.33 18.44
N ARG A 76 -5.69 -1.29 17.75
CA ARG A 76 -4.33 -1.32 17.19
C ARG A 76 -3.53 -2.14 18.19
N PRO A 77 -2.94 -3.29 17.81
CA PRO A 77 -2.19 -4.08 18.78
C PRO A 77 -1.34 -3.04 19.48
N GLN A 78 -1.57 -2.88 20.79
CA GLN A 78 -0.70 -2.05 21.61
C GLN A 78 0.58 -2.85 21.56
N ARG A 79 1.33 -2.63 20.47
CA ARG A 79 2.73 -2.94 20.36
C ARG A 79 3.24 -2.29 21.63
N GLY A 80 3.70 -3.14 22.55
CA GLY A 80 4.24 -2.67 23.82
C GLY A 80 5.28 -1.58 23.58
N PRO A 81 5.80 -0.93 24.63
CA PRO A 81 6.83 0.09 24.46
C PRO A 81 7.88 -0.40 23.46
N ARG A 82 7.90 0.22 22.27
CA ARG A 82 8.74 -0.26 21.17
C ARG A 82 10.17 -0.11 21.63
N THR A 83 10.91 -1.21 21.64
CA THR A 83 12.34 -1.12 21.91
C THR A 83 13.02 -0.42 20.74
N GLU A 84 14.20 0.16 20.99
CA GLU A 84 15.01 0.75 19.92
C GLU A 84 15.25 -0.26 18.79
N LYS A 85 15.44 -1.54 19.15
CA LYS A 85 15.53 -2.68 18.24
C LYS A 85 14.27 -2.86 17.37
N ASP A 86 13.06 -2.78 17.93
CA ASP A 86 11.82 -2.88 17.15
C ASP A 86 11.68 -1.76 16.11
N ILE A 87 12.11 -0.55 16.47
CA ILE A 87 12.07 0.62 15.58
C ILE A 87 13.05 0.45 14.42
N LEU A 88 14.27 0.00 14.72
CA LEU A 88 15.31 -0.26 13.71
C LEU A 88 14.91 -1.41 12.78
N MET A 89 14.33 -2.49 13.30
CA MET A 89 13.83 -3.59 12.47
C MET A 89 12.65 -3.19 11.57
N ASP A 90 11.71 -2.37 12.06
CA ASP A 90 10.62 -1.87 11.21
C ASP A 90 11.17 -1.00 10.07
N LYS A 91 12.14 -0.12 10.35
CA LYS A 91 12.82 0.69 9.31
C LYS A 91 13.54 -0.20 8.28
N TYR A 92 14.27 -1.20 8.75
CA TYR A 92 14.98 -2.15 7.88
C TYR A 92 13.99 -2.86 6.93
N ARG A 93 12.89 -3.41 7.48
CA ARG A 93 11.87 -4.08 6.66
C ARG A 93 11.24 -3.15 5.64
N GLN A 94 10.99 -1.90 6.01
CA GLN A 94 10.40 -0.91 5.11
C GLN A 94 11.34 -0.56 3.95
N LEU A 95 12.62 -0.28 4.24
CA LEU A 95 13.64 -0.03 3.22
C LEU A 95 13.85 -1.24 2.30
N GLN A 96 13.81 -2.47 2.84
CA GLN A 96 13.90 -3.69 2.05
C GLN A 96 12.72 -3.84 1.07
N GLN A 97 11.50 -3.52 1.53
CA GLN A 97 10.29 -3.53 0.70
C GLN A 97 10.39 -2.47 -0.41
N ASP A 98 10.93 -1.29 -0.11
CA ASP A 98 11.12 -0.21 -1.07
C ASP A 98 12.15 -0.59 -2.15
N VAL A 99 13.30 -1.18 -1.77
CA VAL A 99 14.28 -1.70 -2.72
C VAL A 99 13.64 -2.70 -3.68
N THR A 100 12.92 -3.68 -3.13
CA THR A 100 12.21 -4.70 -3.94
C THR A 100 11.22 -4.03 -4.91
N THR A 101 10.52 -3.00 -4.46
CA THR A 101 9.55 -2.27 -5.27
C THR A 101 10.25 -1.48 -6.38
N TYR A 102 11.35 -0.81 -6.08
CA TYR A 102 12.16 -0.09 -7.07
C TYR A 102 12.77 -1.04 -8.11
N GLU A 103 13.28 -2.21 -7.69
CA GLU A 103 13.83 -3.22 -8.60
C GLU A 103 12.74 -3.75 -9.56
N ASN A 104 11.56 -4.08 -9.04
CA ASN A 104 10.41 -4.48 -9.86
C ASN A 104 9.97 -3.37 -10.84
N ASN A 105 9.96 -2.11 -10.38
CA ASN A 105 9.61 -0.96 -11.20
C ASN A 105 10.64 -0.73 -12.32
N ILE A 106 11.95 -0.83 -12.02
CA ILE A 106 13.00 -0.74 -13.05
C ILE A 106 12.81 -1.82 -14.12
N GLY A 107 12.52 -3.06 -13.72
CA GLY A 107 12.23 -4.14 -14.66
C GLY A 107 11.08 -3.79 -15.63
N PHE A 108 10.04 -3.11 -15.13
CA PHE A 108 8.95 -2.61 -15.95
C PHE A 108 9.36 -1.45 -16.88
N PHE A 109 10.17 -0.50 -16.38
CA PHE A 109 10.59 0.68 -17.14
C PHE A 109 11.71 0.39 -18.15
N ALA A 110 12.54 -0.62 -17.93
CA ALA A 110 13.63 -1.03 -18.85
C ALA A 110 13.12 -1.45 -20.23
N ALA A 111 11.85 -1.87 -20.34
CA ALA A 111 11.21 -2.20 -21.62
C ALA A 111 10.78 -0.96 -22.44
N SER A 112 10.88 0.26 -21.89
CA SER A 112 10.43 1.51 -22.54
C SER A 112 11.59 2.37 -23.03
N LYS A 113 11.52 2.80 -24.30
CA LYS A 113 12.60 3.51 -25.04
C LYS A 113 13.00 4.90 -24.50
N ASN A 114 12.26 5.50 -23.56
CA ASN A 114 12.51 6.84 -23.02
C ASN A 114 12.65 6.88 -21.49
N SER A 115 12.92 5.73 -20.87
CA SER A 115 12.90 5.59 -19.41
C SER A 115 14.28 5.69 -18.75
N GLU A 116 15.36 5.85 -19.52
CA GLU A 116 16.74 5.96 -19.02
C GLU A 116 16.95 6.93 -17.85
N PRO A 117 16.48 8.20 -17.88
CA PRO A 117 16.69 9.12 -16.75
C PRO A 117 15.92 8.68 -15.49
N LEU A 118 14.74 8.09 -15.65
CA LEU A 118 13.94 7.58 -14.54
C LEU A 118 14.55 6.30 -13.95
N ILE A 119 15.07 5.41 -14.80
CA ILE A 119 15.78 4.20 -14.37
C ILE A 119 17.02 4.60 -13.57
N LYS A 120 17.81 5.57 -14.05
CA LYS A 120 19.00 6.06 -13.34
C LYS A 120 18.63 6.62 -11.96
N GLN A 121 17.57 7.43 -11.88
CA GLN A 121 17.09 7.95 -10.60
C GLN A 121 16.63 6.83 -9.65
N MET A 122 15.97 5.78 -10.16
CA MET A 122 15.57 4.63 -9.33
C MET A 122 16.78 3.80 -8.88
N GLN A 123 17.79 3.63 -9.74
CA GLN A 123 19.05 2.97 -9.38
C GLN A 123 19.77 3.72 -8.27
N GLU A 124 19.87 5.05 -8.35
CA GLU A 124 20.44 5.88 -7.28
C GLU A 124 19.68 5.72 -5.96
N ARG A 125 18.34 5.66 -6.00
CA ARG A 125 17.52 5.40 -4.81
C ARG A 125 17.72 4.00 -4.23
N ILE A 126 17.90 2.98 -5.07
CA ILE A 126 18.21 1.62 -4.63
C ILE A 126 19.57 1.59 -3.94
N GLU A 127 20.59 2.24 -4.51
CA GLU A 127 21.92 2.30 -3.93
C GLU A 127 21.92 3.01 -2.57
N GLN A 128 21.21 4.14 -2.47
CA GLN A 128 21.02 4.84 -1.20
C GLN A 128 20.30 3.97 -0.16
N ALA A 129 19.19 3.34 -0.54
CA ALA A 129 18.45 2.46 0.37
C ALA A 129 19.28 1.24 0.81
N LYS A 130 20.09 0.66 -0.09
CA LYS A 130 21.04 -0.42 0.24
C LYS A 130 22.14 0.04 1.19
N ALA A 131 22.64 1.27 1.04
CA ALA A 131 23.60 1.85 1.98
C ALA A 131 22.98 2.04 3.36
N GLU A 132 21.77 2.58 3.43
CA GLU A 132 21.04 2.79 4.70
C GLU A 132 20.70 1.45 5.38
N LEU A 133 20.35 0.42 4.61
CA LEU A 133 20.15 -0.95 5.13
C LEU A 133 21.41 -1.50 5.80
N ARG A 134 22.60 -1.28 5.22
CA ARG A 134 23.88 -1.71 5.83
C ARG A 134 24.15 -0.98 7.13
N GLU A 135 23.88 0.32 7.19
CA GLU A 135 24.08 1.12 8.40
C GLU A 135 23.09 0.72 9.51
N LEU A 136 21.84 0.46 9.15
CA LEU A 136 20.83 -0.07 10.08
C LEU A 136 21.21 -1.45 10.60
N GLU A 137 21.72 -2.34 9.74
CA GLU A 137 22.19 -3.67 10.14
C GLU A 137 23.35 -3.57 11.14
N GLN A 138 24.31 -2.68 10.91
CA GLN A 138 25.40 -2.42 11.86
C GLN A 138 24.89 -1.87 13.19
N THR A 139 23.94 -0.93 13.14
CA THR A 139 23.34 -0.33 14.35
C THR A 139 22.55 -1.36 15.15
N ILE A 140 21.78 -2.22 14.49
CA ILE A 140 21.05 -3.32 15.13
C ILE A 140 22.03 -4.28 15.79
N ARG A 141 23.10 -4.67 15.09
CA ARG A 141 24.13 -5.56 15.62
C ARG A 141 24.83 -4.97 16.85
N GLN A 142 25.23 -3.70 16.81
CA GLN A 142 25.83 -3.01 17.96
C GLN A 142 24.87 -2.90 19.14
N ALA A 143 23.57 -2.70 18.89
CA ALA A 143 22.55 -2.69 19.93
C ALA A 143 22.31 -4.08 20.55
N GLU A 144 22.64 -5.17 19.84
CA GLU A 144 22.61 -6.53 20.38
C GLU A 144 23.87 -6.85 21.20
N GLU A 145 25.06 -6.44 20.74
CA GLU A 145 26.35 -6.66 21.45
C GLU A 145 26.50 -5.80 22.72
N GLY A 146 25.84 -4.63 22.80
CA GLY A 146 25.86 -3.76 23.98
C GLY A 146 24.84 -4.10 25.07
N ALA A 147 24.00 -5.13 24.86
CA ALA A 147 22.98 -5.59 25.80
C ALA A 147 23.38 -6.85 26.59
N GLU A 148 24.60 -7.37 26.39
CA GLU A 148 25.23 -8.44 27.17
C GLU A 148 26.08 -7.91 28.33
#